data_AF-A0A7J6H5C8-F1
#
_entry.id   AF-A0A7J6H5C8-F1
#
_cell.length_a   1.000
_cell.length_b   1.000
_cell.length_c   1.000
_cell.angle_alpha   90.00
_cell.angle_beta   90.00
_cell.angle_gamma   90.00
#
_symmetry.space_group_name_H-M   'P 1'
#
loop_
_entity.id
_entity.type
_entity.pdbx_description
1 polymer ?
#
loop_
_entity_poly.entity_id
_entity_poly.type
_entity_poly.pdbx_seq_one_letter_code
_entity_poly.pdbx_strand_id
1 'polypeptide(L)'
;MDNNNNNSLEERVSVFLNEEFDHHRCNNLEYDHHHHHQSNDTNDWSEERTIYWESQYLLLQEVLERYNLTGSKLRREIGRTTDMAKDTEYCHCAKTKTVHGHGCNHCLRRIVIKNLREKGINASLCSSKWRHTKKHPQGCHEYIEVIGNKTISSQSKQISYVVEVEFRDQFEIAKPCEEYKKLLSLLPEYYIGKIDCLNAVVRIICDSAKRSMKEKKIHMGPWRQTSFMLMKWSKVPLNNSSDDTFQPPISPPPSPIKKQSQFSVAPPAVVVT
;
A
#
# COMPACT_ATOMS: atom_id res chain seq x y z
N MET A 1 -50.58 23.90 7.08
CA MET A 1 -49.96 23.98 5.73
C MET A 1 -48.53 23.55 5.93
N ASP A 2 -48.33 22.24 5.96
CA ASP A 2 -47.02 21.64 6.11
C ASP A 2 -46.45 21.43 4.71
N ASN A 3 -45.21 21.86 4.48
CA ASN A 3 -44.42 21.21 3.44
C ASN A 3 -42.95 21.12 3.86
N ASN A 4 -42.64 19.91 4.31
CA ASN A 4 -41.34 19.28 4.39
C ASN A 4 -40.44 19.62 3.20
N ASN A 5 -39.20 20.03 3.47
CA ASN A 5 -38.09 19.74 2.57
C ASN A 5 -36.76 19.58 3.32
N ASN A 6 -36.70 18.61 4.23
CA ASN A 6 -35.45 18.10 4.76
C ASN A 6 -35.42 16.58 4.57
N ASN A 7 -35.32 16.15 3.30
CA ASN A 7 -34.95 14.78 2.96
C ASN A 7 -33.49 14.56 3.40
N SER A 8 -33.34 13.88 4.53
CA SER A 8 -32.08 13.61 5.22
C SER A 8 -31.11 12.87 4.29
N LEU A 9 -29.91 13.43 4.14
CA LEU A 9 -28.76 12.85 3.42
C LEU A 9 -28.42 11.41 3.85
N GLU A 10 -28.87 11.02 5.05
CA GLU A 10 -28.76 9.68 5.63
C GLU A 10 -29.52 8.62 4.82
N GLU A 11 -30.62 9.00 4.16
CA GLU A 11 -31.43 8.10 3.33
C GLU A 11 -30.69 7.76 2.02
N ARG A 12 -29.97 8.71 1.43
CA ARG A 12 -29.20 8.48 0.21
C ARG A 12 -28.08 7.49 0.45
N VAL A 13 -27.38 7.56 1.58
CA VAL A 13 -26.31 6.60 1.93
C VAL A 13 -26.88 5.20 2.23
N SER A 14 -28.07 5.14 2.85
CA SER A 14 -28.73 3.89 3.25
C SER A 14 -29.28 3.09 2.06
N VAL A 15 -29.72 3.75 0.99
CA VAL A 15 -30.25 3.08 -0.22
C VAL A 15 -29.15 2.35 -1.01
N PHE A 16 -27.87 2.67 -0.82
CA PHE A 16 -26.79 2.11 -1.65
C PHE A 16 -26.33 0.69 -1.29
N LEU A 17 -26.76 0.11 -0.16
CA LEU A 17 -26.16 -1.13 0.36
C LEU A 17 -27.15 -2.26 0.68
N ASN A 18 -28.35 -2.23 0.09
CA ASN A 18 -29.33 -3.31 0.17
C ASN A 18 -29.00 -4.48 -0.79
N GLU A 19 -27.83 -5.07 -0.64
CA GLU A 19 -27.46 -6.37 -1.24
C GLU A 19 -26.97 -7.29 -0.12
N GLU A 20 -27.89 -8.13 0.38
CA GLU A 20 -27.66 -9.20 1.34
C GLU A 20 -26.77 -10.28 0.73
N PHE A 21 -25.50 -10.34 1.12
CA PHE A 21 -24.75 -11.59 1.23
C PHE A 21 -23.68 -11.42 2.32
N ASP A 22 -23.88 -12.11 3.44
CA ASP A 22 -22.93 -12.18 4.54
C ASP A 22 -21.91 -13.29 4.27
N HIS A 23 -20.73 -12.92 3.77
CA HIS A 23 -19.54 -13.77 3.84
C HIS A 23 -18.48 -13.13 4.73
N HIS A 24 -18.67 -13.29 6.04
CA HIS A 24 -17.64 -13.11 7.04
C HIS A 24 -16.78 -14.38 7.15
N ARG A 25 -15.81 -14.57 6.24
CA ARG A 25 -14.60 -15.36 6.50
C ARG A 25 -13.50 -15.03 5.50
N CYS A 26 -12.68 -14.05 5.81
CA CYS A 26 -11.37 -13.87 5.19
C CYS A 26 -10.32 -13.97 6.30
N ASN A 27 -10.17 -15.16 6.89
CA ASN A 27 -8.99 -15.54 7.67
C ASN A 27 -8.92 -17.07 7.81
N ASN A 28 -7.68 -17.55 7.83
CA ASN A 28 -7.18 -18.92 7.98
C ASN A 28 -7.00 -19.73 6.68
N LEU A 29 -5.94 -19.38 5.94
CA LEU A 29 -5.10 -20.37 5.27
C LEU A 29 -3.68 -20.20 5.83
N GLU A 30 -3.43 -20.87 6.95
CA GLU A 30 -2.09 -21.12 7.46
C GLU A 30 -1.68 -22.47 6.85
N TYR A 31 -0.91 -22.44 5.77
CA TYR A 31 -0.36 -23.66 5.17
C TYR A 31 0.98 -23.96 5.82
N ASP A 32 1.01 -25.04 6.59
CA ASP A 32 2.20 -25.61 7.21
C ASP A 32 3.26 -25.96 6.15
N HIS A 33 4.51 -25.57 6.42
CA HIS A 33 5.66 -25.83 5.56
C HIS A 33 6.48 -26.98 6.13
N HIS A 34 6.39 -28.18 5.55
CA HIS A 34 7.26 -29.29 5.92
C HIS A 34 7.99 -29.96 4.75
N HIS A 35 9.32 -29.88 4.88
CA HIS A 35 10.42 -30.78 4.50
C HIS A 35 10.74 -31.15 3.05
N HIS A 36 11.97 -30.73 2.69
CA HIS A 36 12.82 -31.21 1.61
C HIS A 36 12.95 -32.74 1.59
N HIS A 37 12.55 -33.35 0.47
CA HIS A 37 13.17 -34.57 -0.02
C HIS A 37 13.89 -34.26 -1.33
N GLN A 38 15.14 -34.69 -1.43
CA GLN A 38 16.00 -34.46 -2.57
C GLN A 38 15.86 -35.67 -3.51
N SER A 39 14.91 -35.61 -4.44
CA SER A 39 14.81 -36.54 -5.58
C SER A 39 15.38 -35.87 -6.83
N ASN A 40 16.32 -36.55 -7.48
CA ASN A 40 16.82 -36.19 -8.80
C ASN A 40 15.76 -36.59 -9.85
N ASP A 41 14.84 -35.69 -10.17
CA ASP A 41 14.05 -35.77 -11.40
C ASP A 41 13.78 -34.36 -11.93
N THR A 42 14.27 -34.06 -13.12
CA THR A 42 14.09 -32.74 -13.75
C THR A 42 12.64 -32.48 -14.18
N ASN A 43 11.82 -33.53 -14.30
CA ASN A 43 10.37 -33.43 -14.55
C ASN A 43 9.59 -33.07 -13.28
N ASP A 44 9.98 -33.59 -12.12
CA ASP A 44 9.33 -33.37 -10.82
C ASP A 44 9.36 -31.88 -10.43
N TRP A 45 10.52 -31.24 -10.59
CA TRP A 45 10.68 -29.79 -10.39
C TRP A 45 9.84 -28.90 -11.32
N SER A 46 9.49 -29.41 -12.51
CA SER A 46 8.67 -28.70 -13.50
C SER A 46 7.18 -28.81 -13.17
N GLU A 47 6.73 -30.00 -12.76
CA GLU A 47 5.36 -30.26 -12.34
C GLU A 47 5.03 -29.51 -11.04
N GLU A 48 5.87 -29.62 -10.01
CA GLU A 48 5.70 -28.86 -8.76
C GLU A 48 5.64 -27.35 -9.00
N ARG A 49 6.49 -26.84 -9.92
CA ARG A 49 6.48 -25.44 -10.30
C ARG A 49 5.16 -25.05 -10.94
N THR A 50 4.65 -25.87 -11.86
CA THR A 50 3.38 -25.64 -12.54
C THR A 50 2.22 -25.64 -11.55
N ILE A 51 2.14 -26.66 -10.70
CA ILE A 51 1.12 -26.79 -9.65
C ILE A 51 1.12 -25.57 -8.72
N TYR A 52 2.30 -25.10 -8.30
CA TYR A 52 2.40 -23.91 -7.46
C TYR A 52 1.79 -22.68 -8.15
N TRP A 53 2.19 -22.38 -9.39
CA TRP A 53 1.73 -21.18 -10.09
C TRP A 53 0.23 -21.24 -10.43
N GLU A 54 -0.28 -22.41 -10.81
CA GLU A 54 -1.72 -22.61 -10.99
C GLU A 54 -2.50 -22.41 -9.69
N SER A 55 -1.99 -22.95 -8.57
CA SER A 55 -2.61 -22.76 -7.26
C SER A 55 -2.63 -21.28 -6.84
N GLN A 56 -1.55 -20.54 -7.04
CA GLN A 56 -1.52 -19.10 -6.71
C GLN A 56 -2.47 -18.29 -7.59
N TYR A 57 -2.58 -18.64 -8.87
CA TYR A 57 -3.49 -18.00 -9.81
C TYR A 57 -4.95 -18.20 -9.39
N LEU A 58 -5.37 -19.45 -9.14
CA LEU A 58 -6.72 -19.78 -8.68
C LEU A 58 -7.04 -19.11 -7.34
N LEU A 59 -6.11 -19.16 -6.39
CA LEU A 59 -6.28 -18.54 -5.08
C LEU A 59 -6.47 -17.01 -5.20
N LEU A 60 -5.68 -16.35 -6.05
CA LEU A 60 -5.84 -14.92 -6.30
C LEU A 60 -7.19 -14.61 -6.96
N GLN A 61 -7.58 -15.40 -7.98
CA GLN A 61 -8.87 -15.24 -8.64
C GLN A 61 -10.02 -15.36 -7.64
N GLU A 62 -10.02 -16.37 -6.78
CA GLU A 62 -11.06 -16.57 -5.78
C GLU A 62 -11.15 -15.37 -4.80
N VAL A 63 -10.00 -14.85 -4.35
CA VAL A 63 -9.97 -13.65 -3.50
C VAL A 63 -10.51 -12.43 -4.25
N LEU A 64 -10.18 -12.26 -5.53
CA LEU A 64 -10.65 -11.15 -6.36
C LEU A 64 -12.13 -11.27 -6.74
N GLU A 65 -12.67 -12.48 -6.88
CA GLU A 65 -14.10 -12.71 -7.06
C GLU A 65 -14.87 -12.30 -5.80
N ARG A 66 -14.42 -12.76 -4.62
CA ARG A 66 -15.01 -12.33 -3.33
C ARG A 66 -14.91 -10.82 -3.13
N TYR A 67 -13.79 -10.23 -3.52
CA TYR A 67 -13.61 -8.78 -3.58
C TYR A 67 -14.70 -8.14 -4.44
N ASN A 68 -14.89 -8.61 -5.69
CA ASN A 68 -15.84 -8.05 -6.65
C ASN A 68 -17.30 -8.10 -6.17
N LEU A 69 -17.69 -9.12 -5.40
CA LEU A 69 -19.05 -9.27 -4.87
C LEU A 69 -19.40 -8.26 -3.76
N THR A 70 -18.42 -7.82 -2.96
CA THR A 70 -18.71 -6.97 -1.78
C THR A 70 -18.61 -5.47 -2.11
N GLY A 71 -19.63 -4.68 -1.75
CA GLY A 71 -19.53 -3.21 -1.79
C GLY A 71 -19.42 -2.62 -3.20
N SER A 72 -19.95 -3.32 -4.20
CA SER A 72 -19.79 -3.03 -5.63
C SER A 72 -20.20 -1.59 -6.01
N LYS A 73 -21.30 -1.07 -5.45
CA LYS A 73 -21.81 0.28 -5.70
C LYS A 73 -20.86 1.36 -5.17
N LEU A 74 -20.50 1.29 -3.89
CA LEU A 74 -19.55 2.22 -3.26
C LEU A 74 -18.19 2.16 -3.96
N ARG A 75 -17.68 0.96 -4.24
CA ARG A 75 -16.43 0.77 -4.99
C ARG A 75 -16.47 1.48 -6.33
N ARG A 76 -17.53 1.27 -7.11
CA ARG A 76 -17.67 1.85 -8.44
C ARG A 76 -17.75 3.38 -8.38
N GLU A 77 -18.40 3.94 -7.36
CA GLU A 77 -18.44 5.38 -7.15
C GLU A 77 -17.06 5.96 -6.78
N ILE A 78 -16.33 5.27 -5.90
CA ILE A 78 -14.95 5.65 -5.55
C ILE A 78 -14.03 5.52 -6.77
N GLY A 79 -14.15 4.45 -7.55
CA GLY A 79 -13.35 4.22 -8.76
C GLY A 79 -13.55 5.34 -9.77
N ARG A 80 -14.81 5.66 -10.12
CA ARG A 80 -15.12 6.79 -11.00
C ARG A 80 -14.57 8.11 -10.48
N THR A 81 -14.69 8.36 -9.19
CA THR A 81 -14.15 9.59 -8.58
C THR A 81 -12.62 9.64 -8.66
N THR A 82 -11.96 8.49 -8.54
CA THR A 82 -10.51 8.34 -8.68
C THR A 82 -10.05 8.56 -10.11
N ASP A 83 -10.74 7.97 -11.09
CA ASP A 83 -10.43 8.13 -12.51
C ASP A 83 -10.65 9.57 -12.97
N MET A 84 -11.79 10.17 -12.63
CA MET A 84 -12.04 11.59 -12.91
C MET A 84 -10.99 12.50 -12.27
N ALA A 85 -10.51 12.17 -11.07
CA ALA A 85 -9.45 12.95 -10.44
C ALA A 85 -8.13 12.86 -11.21
N LYS A 86 -7.76 11.67 -11.73
CA LYS A 86 -6.54 11.47 -12.54
C LYS A 86 -6.55 12.30 -13.83
N ASP A 87 -7.73 12.57 -14.39
CA ASP A 87 -7.92 13.32 -15.64
C ASP A 87 -7.99 14.85 -15.46
N THR A 88 -7.94 15.33 -14.21
CA THR A 88 -7.97 16.77 -13.90
C THR A 88 -6.59 17.34 -13.59
N GLU A 89 -6.43 18.65 -13.66
CA GLU A 89 -5.24 19.31 -13.12
C GLU A 89 -5.38 19.43 -11.59
N TYR A 90 -4.81 18.46 -10.86
CA TYR A 90 -4.94 18.38 -9.40
C TYR A 90 -3.64 18.69 -8.62
N CYS A 91 -2.51 18.89 -9.30
CA CYS A 91 -1.20 18.98 -8.66
C CYS A 91 -0.39 20.18 -9.15
N HIS A 92 0.08 20.99 -8.19
CA HIS A 92 0.93 22.16 -8.42
C HIS A 92 2.30 22.03 -7.73
N CYS A 93 2.70 20.80 -7.38
CA CYS A 93 3.94 20.56 -6.65
C CYS A 93 5.16 20.93 -7.51
N ALA A 94 6.04 21.77 -6.98
CA ALA A 94 7.24 22.23 -7.68
C ALA A 94 8.18 21.08 -8.13
N LYS A 95 8.08 19.91 -7.49
CA LYS A 95 8.92 18.73 -7.73
C LYS A 95 8.43 17.83 -8.88
N THR A 96 7.27 18.10 -9.50
CA THR A 96 6.68 17.26 -10.55
C THR A 96 6.54 17.95 -11.91
N LYS A 97 7.34 18.99 -12.19
CA LYS A 97 7.54 19.50 -13.56
C LYS A 97 8.35 18.52 -14.43
N THR A 98 8.12 17.21 -14.32
CA THR A 98 8.83 16.19 -15.08
C THR A 98 7.88 15.56 -16.10
N VAL A 99 8.08 15.94 -17.36
CA VAL A 99 7.96 15.19 -18.64
C VAL A 99 6.62 14.49 -19.00
N HIS A 100 5.79 14.06 -18.05
CA HIS A 100 4.57 13.28 -18.33
C HIS A 100 3.26 13.96 -17.87
N GLY A 101 3.28 15.20 -17.37
CA GLY A 101 2.06 15.97 -17.08
C GLY A 101 1.15 15.46 -15.97
N HIS A 102 1.43 14.30 -15.35
CA HIS A 102 0.62 13.75 -14.27
C HIS A 102 1.08 14.25 -12.89
N GLY A 103 0.11 14.57 -12.03
CA GLY A 103 0.35 15.04 -10.66
C GLY A 103 0.92 13.98 -9.72
N CYS A 104 1.38 14.39 -8.52
CA CYS A 104 1.92 13.46 -7.53
C CYS A 104 0.82 12.70 -6.76
N ASN A 105 1.13 11.48 -6.31
CA ASN A 105 0.15 10.62 -5.63
C ASN A 105 -0.38 11.21 -4.31
N HIS A 106 0.39 12.08 -3.65
CA HIS A 106 -0.10 12.81 -2.46
C HIS A 106 -1.23 13.78 -2.84
N CYS A 107 -1.04 14.56 -3.90
CA CYS A 107 -2.08 15.46 -4.42
C CYS A 107 -3.27 14.66 -4.96
N LEU A 108 -3.03 13.53 -5.65
CA LEU A 108 -4.10 12.64 -6.14
C LEU A 108 -4.98 12.17 -4.98
N ARG A 109 -4.38 11.67 -3.89
CA ARG A 109 -5.17 11.22 -2.72
C ARG A 109 -6.03 12.34 -2.15
N ARG A 110 -5.50 13.57 -2.07
CA ARG A 110 -6.23 14.73 -1.54
C ARG A 110 -7.40 15.16 -2.42
N ILE A 111 -7.23 15.18 -3.75
CA ILE A 111 -8.32 15.55 -4.65
C ILE A 111 -9.41 14.46 -4.67
N VAL A 112 -9.05 13.18 -4.59
CA VAL A 112 -10.03 12.09 -4.46
C VAL A 112 -10.84 12.24 -3.17
N ILE A 113 -10.18 12.50 -2.03
CA ILE A 113 -10.88 12.74 -0.76
C ILE A 113 -11.84 13.93 -0.88
N LYS A 114 -11.39 15.04 -1.48
CA LYS A 114 -12.23 16.23 -1.68
C LYS A 114 -13.49 15.89 -2.48
N ASN A 115 -13.32 15.26 -3.65
CA ASN A 115 -14.42 14.93 -4.54
C ASN A 115 -15.39 13.91 -3.92
N LEU A 116 -14.89 12.95 -3.13
CA LEU A 116 -15.74 12.02 -2.37
C LEU A 116 -16.58 12.75 -1.32
N ARG A 117 -15.97 13.69 -0.57
CA ARG A 117 -16.66 14.47 0.45
C ARG A 117 -17.73 15.39 -0.13
N GLU A 118 -17.47 15.99 -1.29
CA GLU A 118 -18.47 16.80 -2.03
C GLU A 118 -19.70 15.97 -2.43
N LYS A 119 -19.52 14.65 -2.63
CA LYS A 119 -20.61 13.69 -2.87
C LYS A 119 -21.25 13.14 -1.60
N GLY A 120 -20.86 13.63 -0.42
CA GLY A 120 -21.37 13.18 0.88
C GLY A 120 -20.77 11.85 1.35
N ILE A 121 -19.69 11.35 0.73
CA ILE A 121 -19.00 10.13 1.14
C ILE A 121 -17.95 10.47 2.19
N ASN A 122 -17.99 9.78 3.34
CA ASN A 122 -17.02 9.97 4.41
C ASN A 122 -15.66 9.37 4.02
N ALA A 123 -14.74 10.22 3.59
CA ALA A 123 -13.37 9.85 3.20
C ALA A 123 -12.33 10.64 4.00
N SER A 124 -11.20 10.02 4.35
CA SER A 124 -10.10 10.65 5.06
C SER A 124 -8.74 10.14 4.57
N LEU A 125 -7.69 10.94 4.81
CA LEU A 125 -6.32 10.50 4.57
C LEU A 125 -5.85 9.73 5.81
N CYS A 126 -5.36 8.51 5.60
CA CYS A 126 -4.71 7.72 6.63
C CYS A 126 -3.22 7.63 6.36
N SER A 127 -2.44 7.55 7.44
CA SER A 127 -1.00 7.34 7.37
C SER A 127 -0.58 6.23 8.32
N SER A 128 -0.05 5.14 7.78
CA SER A 128 0.65 4.12 8.57
C SER A 128 2.10 4.56 8.74
N LYS A 129 2.62 4.50 9.97
CA LYS A 129 4.01 4.83 10.29
C LYS A 129 4.59 3.70 11.12
N TRP A 130 5.77 3.22 10.77
CA TRP A 130 6.47 2.17 11.52
C TRP A 130 7.91 2.57 11.79
N ARG A 131 8.40 2.15 12.95
CA ARG A 131 9.77 2.47 13.41
C ARG A 131 10.78 1.52 12.77
N HIS A 132 12.03 1.96 12.73
CA HIS A 132 13.14 1.11 12.35
C HIS A 132 13.23 -0.08 13.31
N THR A 133 13.38 -1.28 12.76
CA THR A 133 13.65 -2.52 13.51
C THR A 133 14.83 -3.24 12.86
N LYS A 134 15.35 -4.29 13.50
CA LYS A 134 16.39 -5.13 12.89
C LYS A 134 15.96 -5.75 11.55
N LYS A 135 14.65 -5.94 11.33
CA LYS A 135 14.08 -6.59 10.14
C LYS A 135 13.61 -5.59 9.08
N HIS A 136 13.19 -4.40 9.49
CA HIS A 136 12.47 -3.45 8.64
C HIS A 136 12.98 -2.03 8.84
N PRO A 137 13.32 -1.30 7.75
CA PRO A 137 13.65 0.10 7.85
C PRO A 137 12.43 0.93 8.27
N GLN A 138 12.67 2.08 8.89
CA GLN A 138 11.62 3.05 9.20
C GLN A 138 10.91 3.47 7.90
N GLY A 139 9.60 3.68 7.97
CA GLY A 139 8.84 4.17 6.83
C GLY A 139 7.47 4.67 7.21
N CYS A 140 6.82 5.29 6.22
CA CYS A 140 5.43 5.66 6.29
C CYS A 140 4.74 5.37 4.95
N HIS A 141 3.43 5.20 4.99
CA HIS A 141 2.61 5.03 3.80
C HIS A 141 1.30 5.79 3.98
N GLU A 142 0.86 6.48 2.93
CA GLU A 142 -0.42 7.18 2.90
C GLU A 142 -1.42 6.40 2.05
N TYR A 143 -2.66 6.30 2.52
CA TYR A 143 -3.77 5.70 1.79
C TYR A 143 -5.05 6.45 2.16
N ILE A 144 -6.13 6.22 1.41
CA ILE A 144 -7.43 6.81 1.73
C ILE A 144 -8.26 5.79 2.48
N GLU A 145 -8.91 6.22 3.57
CA GLU A 145 -9.97 5.46 4.21
C GLU A 145 -11.32 6.03 3.81
N VAL A 146 -12.27 5.16 3.48
CA VAL A 146 -13.66 5.51 3.22
C VAL A 146 -14.57 4.73 4.16
N ILE A 147 -15.45 5.43 4.87
CA ILE A 147 -16.44 4.82 5.77
C ILE A 147 -17.78 4.77 5.05
N GLY A 148 -18.27 3.57 4.78
CA GLY A 148 -19.62 3.31 4.28
C GLY A 148 -20.53 2.76 5.38
N ASN A 149 -21.85 2.88 5.22
CA ASN A 149 -22.83 2.37 6.19
C ASN A 149 -23.60 1.20 5.58
N LYS A 150 -23.49 -0.01 6.14
CA LYS A 150 -24.35 -1.14 5.77
C LYS A 150 -25.49 -1.24 6.76
N THR A 151 -26.73 -1.10 6.28
CA THR A 151 -27.92 -1.38 7.10
C THR A 151 -28.14 -2.89 7.12
N ILE A 152 -28.14 -3.49 8.30
CA ILE A 152 -28.49 -4.90 8.52
C ILE A 152 -29.59 -4.91 9.57
N SER A 153 -30.78 -5.42 9.20
CA SER A 153 -31.90 -5.69 10.11
C SER A 153 -32.10 -4.60 11.18
N SER A 154 -32.38 -3.36 10.75
CA SER A 154 -32.60 -2.14 11.58
C SER A 154 -31.38 -1.53 12.30
N GLN A 155 -30.17 -2.08 12.15
CA GLN A 155 -28.93 -1.51 12.69
C GLN A 155 -27.99 -1.06 11.55
N SER A 156 -27.42 0.14 11.67
CA SER A 156 -26.40 0.63 10.74
C SER A 156 -25.01 0.23 11.23
N LYS A 157 -24.30 -0.60 10.46
CA LYS A 157 -22.91 -0.96 10.73
C LYS A 157 -21.98 -0.19 9.80
N GLN A 158 -21.03 0.54 10.38
CA GLN A 158 -19.98 1.19 9.61
C GLN A 158 -18.98 0.16 9.08
N ILE A 159 -18.67 0.25 7.80
CA ILE A 159 -17.66 -0.57 7.11
C ILE A 159 -16.61 0.37 6.55
N SER A 160 -15.35 0.13 6.95
CA SER A 160 -14.20 0.85 6.43
C SER A 160 -13.64 0.17 5.18
N TYR A 161 -13.36 0.97 4.16
CA TYR A 161 -12.70 0.60 2.92
C TYR A 161 -11.35 1.31 2.84
N VAL A 162 -10.33 0.56 2.43
CA VAL A 162 -9.02 1.08 2.04
C VAL A 162 -9.05 1.38 0.55
N VAL A 163 -8.55 2.55 0.19
CA VAL A 163 -8.36 2.99 -1.18
C VAL A 163 -6.86 3.27 -1.41
N GLU A 164 -6.24 2.44 -2.25
CA GLU A 164 -4.84 2.56 -2.68
C GLU A 164 -4.80 2.91 -4.16
N VAL A 165 -4.32 4.10 -4.50
CA VAL A 165 -4.38 4.66 -5.87
C VAL A 165 -3.32 4.10 -6.82
N GLU A 166 -2.31 3.42 -6.28
CA GLU A 166 -1.11 2.91 -6.97
C GLU A 166 -0.86 1.45 -6.56
N PHE A 167 -1.93 0.63 -6.53
CA PHE A 167 -1.91 -0.68 -5.89
C PHE A 167 -1.06 -1.70 -6.64
N ARG A 168 -1.27 -1.84 -7.97
CA ARG A 168 -0.50 -2.80 -8.78
C ARG A 168 1.00 -2.49 -8.74
N ASP A 169 1.36 -1.22 -8.85
CA ASP A 169 2.73 -0.70 -8.86
C ASP A 169 3.49 -1.04 -7.57
N GLN A 170 2.78 -1.21 -6.44
CA GLN A 170 3.39 -1.64 -5.18
C GLN A 170 4.08 -3.01 -5.27
N PHE A 171 3.73 -3.83 -6.25
CA PHE A 171 4.22 -5.20 -6.37
C PHE A 171 5.13 -5.40 -7.59
N GLU A 172 5.43 -4.36 -8.35
CA GLU A 172 6.38 -4.48 -9.45
C GLU A 172 7.79 -4.84 -8.94
N ILE A 173 8.41 -5.82 -9.60
CA ILE A 173 9.78 -6.27 -9.34
C ILE A 173 10.60 -6.16 -10.62
N ALA A 174 11.90 -5.91 -10.50
CA ALA A 174 12.75 -5.59 -11.65
C ALA A 174 12.91 -6.73 -12.68
N LYS A 175 12.82 -7.99 -12.24
CA LYS A 175 13.01 -9.18 -13.10
C LYS A 175 12.00 -10.27 -12.74
N PRO A 176 10.71 -10.11 -13.10
CA PRO A 176 9.71 -11.11 -12.83
C PRO A 176 9.81 -12.28 -13.82
N CYS A 177 9.48 -13.49 -13.36
CA CYS A 177 9.13 -14.60 -14.25
C CYS A 177 7.78 -14.35 -14.93
N GLU A 178 7.48 -15.08 -16.01
CA GLU A 178 6.27 -14.85 -16.82
C GLU A 178 4.99 -15.17 -16.04
N GLU A 179 5.02 -16.18 -15.17
CA GLU A 179 3.90 -16.57 -14.32
C GLU A 179 3.58 -15.48 -13.30
N TYR A 180 4.61 -14.85 -12.73
CA TYR A 180 4.41 -13.70 -11.84
C TYR A 180 3.80 -12.50 -12.58
N LYS A 181 4.24 -12.23 -13.83
CA LYS A 181 3.62 -11.18 -14.66
C LYS A 181 2.14 -11.45 -14.92
N LYS A 182 1.79 -12.69 -15.26
CA LYS A 182 0.40 -13.12 -15.45
C LYS A 182 -0.41 -12.91 -14.16
N LEU A 183 0.13 -13.33 -13.02
CA LEU A 183 -0.52 -13.14 -11.72
C LEU A 183 -0.71 -11.65 -11.39
N LEU A 184 0.31 -10.82 -11.62
CA LEU A 184 0.25 -9.38 -11.37
C LEU A 184 -0.77 -8.66 -12.27
N SER A 185 -0.96 -9.16 -13.51
CA SER A 185 -1.96 -8.61 -14.44
C SER A 185 -3.40 -8.77 -13.99
N LEU A 186 -3.68 -9.70 -13.07
CA LEU A 186 -5.00 -9.87 -12.46
C LEU A 186 -5.33 -8.77 -11.44
N LEU A 187 -4.32 -8.13 -10.86
CA LEU A 187 -4.55 -7.11 -9.83
C LEU A 187 -5.22 -5.88 -10.45
N PRO A 188 -6.14 -5.23 -9.73
CA PRO A 188 -6.66 -3.93 -10.17
C PRO A 188 -5.54 -2.88 -10.09
N GLU A 189 -5.60 -1.86 -10.96
CA GLU A 189 -4.64 -0.76 -10.96
C GLU A 189 -4.60 -0.02 -9.61
N TYR A 190 -5.79 0.25 -9.08
CA TYR A 190 -6.00 0.78 -7.73
C TYR A 190 -6.90 -0.17 -6.94
N TYR A 191 -6.67 -0.27 -5.63
CA TYR A 191 -7.48 -1.11 -4.74
C TYR A 191 -8.55 -0.28 -4.04
N ILE A 192 -9.77 -0.81 -3.96
CA ILE A 192 -10.87 -0.23 -3.17
C ILE A 192 -11.65 -1.36 -2.48
N GLY A 193 -11.39 -1.61 -1.20
CA GLY A 193 -11.94 -2.78 -0.52
C GLY A 193 -11.66 -2.84 0.98
N LYS A 194 -12.12 -3.91 1.62
CA LYS A 194 -11.86 -4.15 3.06
C LYS A 194 -10.41 -4.58 3.27
N ILE A 195 -9.85 -4.17 4.41
CA ILE A 195 -8.46 -4.51 4.79
C ILE A 195 -8.17 -6.02 4.80
N ASP A 196 -9.14 -6.86 5.17
CA ASP A 196 -8.95 -8.32 5.21
C ASP A 196 -8.67 -8.91 3.82
N CYS A 197 -9.41 -8.43 2.81
CA CYS A 197 -9.22 -8.84 1.43
C CYS A 197 -7.90 -8.29 0.88
N LEU A 198 -7.56 -7.03 1.20
CA LEU A 198 -6.27 -6.45 0.85
C LEU A 198 -5.11 -7.30 1.38
N ASN A 199 -5.17 -7.69 2.65
CA ASN A 199 -4.15 -8.51 3.30
C ASN A 199 -4.01 -9.89 2.65
N ALA A 200 -5.11 -10.51 2.22
CA ALA A 200 -5.08 -11.78 1.49
C ALA A 200 -4.35 -11.63 0.15
N VAL A 201 -4.69 -10.60 -0.64
CA VAL A 201 -4.01 -10.30 -1.91
C VAL A 201 -2.51 -10.04 -1.68
N VAL A 202 -2.16 -9.21 -0.69
CA VAL A 202 -0.77 -8.90 -0.36
C VAL A 202 0.03 -10.16 -0.08
N ARG A 203 -0.51 -11.11 0.71
CA ARG A 203 0.16 -12.37 1.04
C ARG A 203 0.46 -13.19 -0.22
N ILE A 204 -0.55 -13.44 -1.04
CA ILE A 204 -0.45 -14.23 -2.27
C ILE A 204 0.61 -13.64 -3.22
N ILE A 205 0.54 -12.33 -3.45
CA ILE A 205 1.44 -11.64 -4.39
C ILE A 205 2.87 -11.57 -3.83
N CYS A 206 3.06 -11.34 -2.53
CA CYS A 206 4.40 -11.27 -1.94
C CYS A 206 5.08 -12.66 -1.92
N ASP A 207 4.33 -13.73 -1.65
CA ASP A 207 4.85 -15.09 -1.68
C ASP A 207 5.21 -15.50 -3.12
N SER A 208 4.36 -15.14 -4.07
CA SER A 208 4.63 -15.32 -5.50
C SER A 208 5.83 -14.51 -5.98
N ALA A 209 6.00 -13.27 -5.51
CA ALA A 209 7.18 -12.45 -5.80
C ALA A 209 8.44 -13.10 -5.25
N LYS A 210 8.39 -13.62 -4.02
CA LYS A 210 9.51 -14.35 -3.39
C LYS A 210 9.90 -15.58 -4.21
N ARG A 211 8.92 -16.37 -4.69
CA ARG A 211 9.18 -17.51 -5.59
C ARG A 211 9.83 -17.05 -6.90
N SER A 212 9.27 -16.03 -7.54
CA SER A 212 9.78 -15.46 -8.80
C SER A 212 11.23 -15.00 -8.68
N MET A 213 11.55 -14.26 -7.61
CA MET A 213 12.90 -13.77 -7.34
C MET A 213 13.88 -14.91 -7.03
N LYS A 214 13.43 -15.96 -6.30
CA LYS A 214 14.23 -17.17 -6.05
C LYS A 214 14.59 -17.89 -7.35
N GLU A 215 13.62 -18.07 -8.25
CA GLU A 215 13.84 -18.69 -9.58
C GLU A 215 14.85 -17.88 -10.42
N LYS A 216 14.84 -16.55 -10.29
CA LYS A 216 15.79 -15.65 -10.96
C LYS A 216 17.11 -15.43 -10.20
N LYS A 217 17.32 -16.09 -9.06
CA LYS A 217 18.49 -15.94 -8.18
C LYS A 217 18.72 -14.50 -7.70
N ILE A 218 17.64 -13.78 -7.38
CA ILE A 218 17.66 -12.39 -6.88
C ILE A 218 17.19 -12.39 -5.44
N HIS A 219 17.91 -11.70 -4.56
CA HIS A 219 17.51 -11.54 -3.17
C HIS A 219 16.34 -10.55 -3.02
N MET A 220 15.32 -10.92 -2.25
CA MET A 220 14.16 -10.07 -1.98
C MET A 220 14.47 -9.02 -0.92
N GLY A 221 14.36 -7.74 -1.27
CA GLY A 221 14.56 -6.64 -0.34
C GLY A 221 13.53 -6.68 0.82
N PRO A 222 13.89 -6.22 2.04
CA PRO A 222 12.97 -6.21 3.18
C PRO A 222 11.65 -5.50 2.91
N TRP A 223 11.66 -4.44 2.07
CA TRP A 223 10.47 -3.66 1.72
C TRP A 223 9.47 -4.39 0.81
N ARG A 224 9.86 -5.53 0.22
CA ARG A 224 8.95 -6.36 -0.59
C ARG A 224 8.44 -7.58 0.20
N GLN A 225 8.95 -7.83 1.40
CA GLN A 225 8.47 -8.94 2.23
C GLN A 225 7.03 -8.70 2.68
N THR A 226 6.26 -9.77 2.80
CA THR A 226 4.85 -9.73 3.19
C THR A 226 4.62 -8.96 4.49
N SER A 227 5.45 -9.19 5.51
CA SER A 227 5.34 -8.47 6.80
C SER A 227 5.53 -6.96 6.65
N PHE A 228 6.42 -6.52 5.75
CA PHE A 228 6.62 -5.12 5.47
C PHE A 228 5.45 -4.53 4.69
N MET A 229 4.99 -5.22 3.66
CA MET A 229 3.90 -4.76 2.80
C MET A 229 2.59 -4.60 3.58
N LEU A 230 2.29 -5.53 4.51
CA LEU A 230 1.11 -5.43 5.36
C LEU A 230 1.14 -4.21 6.30
N MET A 231 2.33 -3.73 6.71
CA MET A 231 2.43 -2.52 7.56
C MET A 231 1.90 -1.26 6.86
N LYS A 232 1.95 -1.20 5.52
CA LYS A 232 1.54 -0.04 4.72
C LYS A 232 0.07 0.34 4.92
N TRP A 233 -0.79 -0.64 5.24
CA TRP A 233 -2.23 -0.45 5.45
C TRP A 233 -2.68 -0.84 6.86
N SER A 234 -1.74 -0.93 7.78
CA SER A 234 -2.05 -1.16 9.19
C SER A 234 -2.62 0.12 9.81
N LYS A 235 -3.79 0.02 10.43
CA LYS A 235 -4.24 1.07 11.35
C LYS A 235 -3.38 0.96 12.59
N VAL A 236 -2.44 1.88 12.76
CA VAL A 236 -1.80 2.06 14.07
C VAL A 236 -2.87 2.72 14.95
N PRO A 237 -3.34 2.09 16.04
CA PRO A 237 -4.10 2.83 17.04
C PRO A 237 -3.17 3.92 17.54
N LEU A 238 -3.58 5.18 17.43
CA LEU A 238 -3.00 6.24 18.27
C LEU A 238 -3.40 5.89 19.70
N ASN A 239 -2.69 4.95 20.32
CA ASN A 239 -2.81 4.76 21.74
C ASN A 239 -2.29 6.06 22.37
N ASN A 240 -3.19 6.72 23.08
CA ASN A 240 -2.86 7.69 24.11
C ASN A 240 -1.93 7.03 25.13
N SER A 241 -0.63 7.00 24.84
CA SER A 241 0.39 7.03 25.88
C SER A 241 1.07 8.38 25.72
N SER A 242 0.65 9.28 26.60
CA SER A 242 1.37 10.47 27.00
C SER A 242 2.89 10.31 26.93
N ASP A 243 3.53 11.35 26.41
CA ASP A 243 4.95 11.65 26.50
C ASP A 243 5.88 10.86 25.54
N ASP A 244 6.12 11.43 24.36
CA ASP A 244 7.45 12.02 24.15
C ASP A 244 7.39 13.04 23.01
N THR A 245 7.99 14.18 23.29
CA THR A 245 7.96 15.38 22.46
C THR A 245 8.74 15.14 21.17
N PHE A 246 8.13 15.38 20.02
CA PHE A 246 8.86 15.51 18.75
C PHE A 246 9.81 16.71 18.84
N GLN A 247 11.07 16.48 19.21
CA GLN A 247 12.14 17.41 18.88
C GLN A 247 12.70 17.05 17.49
N PRO A 248 12.84 18.02 16.57
CA PRO A 248 13.65 17.81 15.37
C PRO A 248 15.11 17.55 15.76
N PRO A 249 15.90 16.81 14.96
CA PRO A 249 17.29 16.55 15.28
C PRO A 249 18.05 17.88 15.34
N ILE A 250 18.53 18.22 16.53
CA ILE A 250 19.48 19.31 16.74
C ILE A 250 20.76 18.90 16.00
N SER A 251 21.11 19.66 14.96
CA SER A 251 22.40 19.55 14.28
C SER A 251 23.55 19.64 15.29
N PRO A 252 24.61 18.81 15.19
CA PRO A 252 25.71 18.85 16.14
C PRO A 252 26.39 20.23 16.10
N PRO A 253 26.83 20.77 17.26
CA PRO A 253 27.54 22.04 17.31
C PRO A 253 28.87 21.93 16.53
N PRO A 254 29.34 23.01 15.89
CA PRO A 254 30.62 23.01 15.20
C PRO A 254 31.75 22.76 16.20
N SER A 255 32.65 21.83 15.86
CA SER A 255 33.81 21.52 16.70
C SER A 255 34.72 22.75 16.85
N PRO A 256 35.37 22.96 18.02
CA PRO A 256 36.19 24.14 18.26
C PRO A 256 37.44 24.16 17.37
N ILE A 257 37.66 25.29 16.73
CA ILE A 257 38.91 25.64 16.03
C ILE A 257 40.03 25.73 17.06
N LYS A 258 41.00 24.80 17.01
CA LYS A 258 42.30 25.00 17.67
C LYS A 258 43.22 25.79 16.74
N LYS A 259 43.35 27.10 17.00
CA LYS A 259 44.56 27.89 16.69
C LYS A 259 45.46 27.75 17.92
N GLN A 260 46.73 27.34 17.85
CA GLN A 260 47.96 28.07 17.48
C GLN A 260 49.11 27.17 18.05
N SER A 261 50.39 27.15 17.70
CA SER A 261 51.32 28.12 17.12
C SER A 261 52.67 27.40 16.81
N GLN A 262 53.35 27.86 15.74
CA GLN A 262 54.80 28.06 15.44
C GLN A 262 55.86 27.36 16.33
N PHE A 263 57.01 26.83 15.86
CA PHE A 263 58.09 27.31 14.96
C PHE A 263 58.85 26.08 14.40
N SER A 264 59.55 26.08 13.25
CA SER A 264 60.89 26.66 13.05
C SER A 264 61.36 26.48 11.59
N VAL A 265 62.22 27.40 11.15
CA VAL A 265 62.78 27.65 9.80
C VAL A 265 64.09 26.88 9.56
N ALA A 266 64.38 26.44 8.32
CA ALA A 266 65.72 26.37 7.68
C ALA A 266 65.59 26.11 6.13
N PRO A 267 66.61 26.31 5.27
CA PRO A 267 66.61 27.29 4.15
C PRO A 267 66.59 26.65 2.73
N PRO A 268 66.55 27.45 1.64
CA PRO A 268 66.43 26.93 0.29
C PRO A 268 67.78 26.49 -0.29
N ALA A 269 67.79 25.37 -1.01
CA ALA A 269 68.92 24.96 -1.83
C ALA A 269 68.96 25.77 -3.13
N VAL A 270 70.15 26.31 -3.38
CA VAL A 270 70.56 27.16 -4.50
C VAL A 270 70.72 26.34 -5.77
N VAL A 271 70.27 26.89 -6.91
CA VAL A 271 70.63 26.45 -8.26
C VAL A 271 71.94 27.13 -8.66
N VAL A 272 72.94 26.36 -9.12
CA VAL A 272 74.05 26.88 -9.93
C VAL A 272 74.35 25.89 -11.07
N THR A 273 74.24 26.43 -12.28
CA THR A 273 74.72 26.03 -13.62
C THR A 273 74.32 24.66 -14.18
#